data_AF-A0A7L4NWJ2-F1
#
_entry.id   AF-A0A7L4NWJ2-F1
#
_cell.length_a   1.000
_cell.length_b   1.000
_cell.length_c   1.000
_cell.angle_alpha   90.00
_cell.angle_beta   90.00
_cell.angle_gamma   90.00
#
_symmetry.space_group_name_H-M   'P 1'
#
loop_
_entity.id
_entity.type
_entity.pdbx_description
1 polymer ?
#
loop_
_entity_poly.entity_id
_entity_poly.type
_entity_poly.pdbx_seq_one_letter_code
_entity_poly.pdbx_strand_id
1 'polypeptide(L)'
;LNFLLQLVEVNGSPCLKLTEDEGKMTIPGTKMIYRLYDAAGHPFMDLMALEKEPSPSTGQELVIRVLGRLGETTKVVPTTVELLHRTYFRDGQVCEPLPSLLEVRNHVQESLSLLSPAHRHLHNPQPYPVAMTEKLYQLLVELREASQ
;
A
#
# COMPACT_ATOMS: atom_id res chain seq x y z
N LEU A 1 3.88 -15.45 -9.78
CA LEU A 1 4.01 -14.57 -8.60
C LEU A 1 5.36 -14.83 -7.96
N ASN A 2 6.07 -13.78 -7.55
CA ASN A 2 7.33 -13.89 -6.80
C ASN A 2 7.14 -13.17 -5.47
N PHE A 3 6.98 -13.93 -4.39
CA PHE A 3 6.81 -13.39 -3.04
C PHE A 3 8.16 -13.38 -2.33
N LEU A 4 8.47 -12.27 -1.67
CA LEU A 4 9.70 -12.09 -0.91
C LEU A 4 9.36 -11.75 0.54
N LEU A 5 10.05 -12.39 1.49
CA LEU A 5 10.03 -12.00 2.89
C LEU A 5 11.24 -11.10 3.15
N GLN A 6 10.99 -9.91 3.66
CA GLN A 6 12.03 -8.92 3.94
C GLN A 6 11.80 -8.28 5.30
N LEU A 7 12.89 -8.06 6.03
CA LEU A 7 12.89 -7.35 7.30
C LEU A 7 12.78 -5.85 7.06
N VAL A 8 11.80 -5.20 7.70
CA VAL A 8 11.54 -3.76 7.54
C VAL A 8 11.72 -2.95 8.82
N GLU A 9 11.76 -3.61 9.99
CA GLU A 9 11.93 -2.97 11.31
C GLU A 9 12.47 -3.98 12.33
N VAL A 10 13.37 -3.55 13.22
CA VAL A 10 13.90 -4.32 14.36
C VAL A 10 13.87 -3.45 15.60
N ASN A 11 13.24 -3.92 16.68
CA ASN A 11 13.18 -3.22 17.98
C ASN A 11 12.71 -1.76 17.86
N GLY A 12 11.77 -1.46 16.96
CA GLY A 12 11.28 -0.11 16.71
C GLY A 12 12.10 0.72 15.70
N SER A 13 13.25 0.22 15.27
CA SER A 13 14.14 0.88 14.32
C SER A 13 13.90 0.37 12.89
N PRO A 14 13.49 1.24 11.95
CA PRO A 14 13.29 0.85 10.56
C PRO A 14 14.58 0.31 9.91
N CYS A 15 14.43 -0.66 9.00
CA CYS A 15 15.53 -1.28 8.26
C CYS A 15 15.35 -1.07 6.76
N LEU A 16 16.46 -0.80 6.07
CA LEU A 16 16.53 -0.66 4.62
C LEU A 16 17.57 -1.63 4.07
N LYS A 17 17.18 -2.48 3.12
CA LYS A 17 18.13 -3.26 2.35
C LYS A 17 18.53 -2.50 1.09
N LEU A 18 19.78 -2.03 1.05
CA LEU A 18 20.37 -1.48 -0.17
C LEU A 18 20.71 -2.60 -1.16
N THR A 19 20.47 -2.32 -2.43
CA THR A 19 20.85 -3.19 -3.55
C THR A 19 21.20 -2.31 -4.74
N GLU A 20 22.12 -2.75 -5.60
CA GLU A 20 22.47 -2.03 -6.84
C GLU A 20 21.26 -1.86 -7.77
N ASP A 21 20.29 -2.76 -7.68
CA ASP A 21 19.01 -2.65 -8.35
C ASP A 21 18.04 -1.86 -7.46
N GLU A 22 17.82 -0.59 -7.78
CA GLU A 22 16.91 0.29 -7.04
C GLU A 22 15.48 -0.25 -6.96
N GLY A 23 15.05 -1.02 -7.98
CA GLY A 23 13.74 -1.66 -8.01
C GLY A 23 13.60 -2.84 -7.04
N LYS A 24 14.72 -3.36 -6.51
CA LYS A 24 14.76 -4.43 -5.50
C LYS A 24 15.00 -3.93 -4.08
N MET A 25 15.18 -2.62 -3.92
CA MET A 25 15.35 -2.01 -2.62
C MET A 25 14.04 -2.06 -1.83
N THR A 26 14.14 -2.40 -0.54
CA THR A 26 12.97 -2.51 0.34
C THR A 26 12.39 -1.14 0.68
N ILE A 27 11.08 -1.06 0.95
CA ILE A 27 10.50 0.12 1.59
C ILE A 27 10.55 -0.06 3.12
N PRO A 28 11.19 0.84 3.87
CA PRO A 28 11.47 0.64 5.30
C PRO A 28 10.23 0.79 6.18
N GLY A 29 10.37 0.38 7.45
CA GLY A 29 9.41 0.61 8.53
C GLY A 29 8.16 -0.26 8.48
N THR A 30 7.45 -0.35 9.60
CA THR A 30 6.12 -0.96 9.67
C THR A 30 5.09 -0.07 8.97
N LYS A 31 4.27 -0.67 8.09
CA LYS A 31 3.40 0.05 7.16
C LYS A 31 1.96 -0.44 7.21
N MET A 32 1.05 0.50 7.00
CA MET A 32 -0.36 0.27 6.72
C MET A 32 -0.65 0.58 5.25
N ILE A 33 -1.52 -0.21 4.64
CA ILE A 33 -1.89 -0.07 3.22
C ILE A 33 -3.35 0.34 3.14
N TYR A 34 -3.61 1.39 2.38
CA TYR A 34 -4.94 1.94 2.19
C TYR A 34 -5.32 1.91 0.72
N ARG A 35 -6.51 1.42 0.40
CA ARG A 35 -7.08 1.55 -0.93
C ARG A 35 -7.91 2.82 -1.03
N LEU A 36 -7.64 3.61 -2.05
CA LEU A 36 -8.30 4.88 -2.29
C LEU A 36 -9.33 4.74 -3.42
N TYR A 37 -10.53 5.26 -3.18
CA TYR A 37 -11.65 5.20 -4.11
C TYR A 37 -12.02 6.58 -4.65
N ASP A 38 -12.47 6.59 -5.91
CA ASP A 38 -12.97 7.78 -6.59
C ASP A 38 -14.48 7.98 -6.35
N ALA A 39 -15.04 9.08 -6.85
CA ALA A 39 -16.46 9.38 -6.70
C ALA A 39 -17.39 8.37 -7.40
N ALA A 40 -16.88 7.57 -8.34
CA ALA A 40 -17.63 6.50 -8.99
C ALA A 40 -17.57 5.17 -8.19
N GLY A 41 -16.85 5.13 -7.07
CA GLY A 41 -16.70 3.94 -6.25
C GLY A 41 -15.67 2.95 -6.79
N HIS A 42 -14.83 3.36 -7.74
CA HIS A 42 -13.74 2.51 -8.24
C HIS A 42 -12.47 2.77 -7.43
N PRO A 43 -11.72 1.70 -7.07
CA PRO A 43 -10.41 1.88 -6.47
C PRO A 43 -9.44 2.38 -7.54
N PHE A 44 -8.75 3.48 -7.28
CA PHE A 44 -7.86 4.12 -8.27
C PHE A 44 -6.37 4.05 -7.89
N MET A 45 -6.04 3.75 -6.62
CA MET A 45 -4.67 3.46 -6.19
C MET A 45 -4.64 2.81 -4.80
N ASP A 46 -3.51 2.17 -4.48
CA ASP A 46 -3.15 1.77 -3.13
C ASP A 46 -2.06 2.71 -2.57
N LEU A 47 -2.21 3.14 -1.32
CA LEU A 47 -1.34 4.08 -0.60
C LEU A 47 -0.67 3.37 0.58
N MET A 48 0.65 3.37 0.58
CA MET A 48 1.47 2.97 1.72
C MET A 48 1.67 4.14 2.68
N ALA A 49 1.49 3.87 3.95
CA ALA A 49 1.65 4.81 5.04
C ALA A 49 2.41 4.15 6.19
N LEU A 50 3.14 4.93 6.99
CA LEU A 50 3.77 4.43 8.22
C LEU A 50 2.69 4.06 9.23
N GLU A 51 2.86 2.96 9.96
CA GLU A 51 1.89 2.54 10.99
C GLU A 51 1.68 3.61 12.06
N LYS A 52 2.75 4.35 12.41
CA LYS A 52 2.74 5.39 13.43
C LYS A 52 2.22 6.75 12.93
N GLU A 53 1.76 6.85 11.68
CA GLU A 53 1.18 8.09 11.16
C GLU A 53 -0.36 8.07 11.18
N PRO A 54 -1.02 9.23 11.28
CA PRO A 54 -2.47 9.30 11.24
C PRO A 54 -3.02 8.66 9.96
N SER A 55 -4.06 7.83 10.10
CA SER A 55 -4.73 7.23 8.94
C SER A 55 -5.28 8.32 8.02
N PRO A 56 -5.15 8.16 6.68
CA PRO A 56 -5.76 9.06 5.73
C PRO A 56 -7.29 9.07 5.91
N SER A 57 -7.88 10.26 5.83
CA SER A 57 -9.33 10.43 5.99
C SER A 57 -10.02 10.65 4.65
N THR A 58 -11.28 10.24 4.57
CA THR A 58 -12.14 10.49 3.41
C THR A 58 -12.32 12.00 3.20
N GLY A 59 -12.27 12.46 1.95
CA GLY A 59 -12.45 13.87 1.58
C GLY A 59 -11.27 14.79 1.93
N GLN A 60 -10.21 14.25 2.53
CA GLN A 60 -9.00 15.00 2.84
C GLN A 60 -8.02 14.98 1.67
N GLU A 61 -7.42 16.12 1.34
CA GLU A 61 -6.30 16.17 0.38
C GLU A 61 -5.08 15.45 0.94
N LEU A 62 -4.55 14.51 0.16
CA LEU A 62 -3.33 13.75 0.45
C LEU A 62 -2.24 14.15 -0.52
N VAL A 63 -1.05 14.46 0.02
CA VAL A 63 0.18 14.62 -0.77
C VAL A 63 0.91 13.28 -0.78
N ILE A 64 1.08 12.72 -1.97
CA ILE A 64 1.59 11.36 -2.17
C ILE A 64 2.71 11.35 -3.21
N ARG A 65 3.49 10.26 -3.22
CA ARG A 65 4.48 9.98 -4.25
C ARG A 65 4.21 8.62 -4.87
N VAL A 66 3.92 8.61 -6.17
CA VAL A 66 3.61 7.39 -6.92
C VAL A 66 4.90 6.65 -7.20
N LEU A 67 4.93 5.34 -6.90
CA LEU A 67 6.07 4.48 -7.18
C LEU A 67 6.42 4.48 -8.68
N GLY A 68 7.72 4.48 -8.98
CA GLY A 68 8.21 4.49 -10.36
C GLY A 68 8.12 5.86 -11.06
N ARG A 69 7.66 6.92 -10.38
CA ARG A 69 7.75 8.30 -10.88
C ARG A 69 8.89 9.04 -10.18
N LEU A 70 9.62 9.87 -10.93
CA LEU A 70 10.81 10.59 -10.49
C LEU A 70 10.44 11.69 -9.49
N GLY A 71 10.36 11.38 -8.19
CA GLY A 71 10.33 12.39 -7.11
C GLY A 71 9.20 13.42 -7.17
N GLU A 72 8.19 13.23 -8.01
CA GLU A 72 7.08 14.15 -8.16
C GLU A 72 6.00 13.86 -7.12
N THR A 73 5.64 14.88 -6.35
CA THR A 73 4.47 14.82 -5.47
C THR A 73 3.20 15.00 -6.27
N THR A 74 2.19 14.17 -6.00
CA THR A 74 0.84 14.29 -6.54
C THR A 74 -0.13 14.60 -5.40
N LYS A 75 -1.16 15.38 -5.68
CA LYS A 75 -2.27 15.62 -4.75
C LYS A 75 -3.49 14.81 -5.17
N VAL A 76 -4.11 14.13 -4.22
CA VAL A 76 -5.34 13.35 -4.45
C VAL A 76 -6.35 13.59 -3.33
N VAL A 77 -7.63 13.46 -3.63
CA VAL A 77 -8.73 13.55 -2.65
C VAL A 77 -9.61 12.31 -2.82
N PRO A 78 -9.46 11.28 -1.95
CA PRO A 78 -10.28 10.08 -2.03
C PRO A 78 -11.69 10.31 -1.47
N THR A 79 -12.69 9.69 -2.08
CA THR A 79 -14.08 9.68 -1.57
C THR A 79 -14.31 8.52 -0.60
N THR A 80 -13.46 7.50 -0.61
CA THR A 80 -13.44 6.45 0.40
C THR A 80 -12.01 5.96 0.58
N VAL A 81 -11.67 5.63 1.82
CA VAL A 81 -10.38 5.08 2.23
C VAL A 81 -10.63 3.75 2.94
N GLU A 82 -10.11 2.66 2.39
CA GLU A 82 -10.23 1.31 2.97
C GLU A 82 -8.85 0.86 3.49
N LEU A 83 -8.77 0.40 4.73
CA LEU A 83 -7.58 -0.27 5.25
C LEU A 83 -7.52 -1.72 4.76
N LEU A 84 -6.45 -2.11 4.07
CA LEU A 84 -6.32 -3.44 3.45
C LEU A 84 -5.76 -4.50 4.40
N HIS A 85 -4.95 -4.11 5.39
CA HIS A 85 -4.38 -5.05 6.35
C HIS A 85 -5.38 -5.32 7.49
N ARG A 86 -5.57 -6.60 7.82
CA ARG A 86 -6.33 -7.04 9.00
C ARG A 86 -5.47 -7.94 9.87
N THR A 87 -5.58 -7.78 11.19
CA THR A 87 -4.90 -8.66 12.15
C THR A 87 -5.74 -9.91 12.38
N TYR A 88 -5.29 -11.05 11.84
CA TYR A 88 -5.93 -12.35 12.13
C TYR A 88 -5.26 -13.11 13.28
N PHE A 89 -4.00 -12.78 13.58
CA PHE A 89 -3.20 -13.47 14.58
C PHE A 89 -2.47 -12.44 15.44
N ARG A 90 -2.61 -12.55 16.76
CA ARG A 90 -1.99 -11.67 17.75
C ARG A 90 -1.62 -12.47 18.98
N ASP A 91 -0.40 -12.27 19.50
CA ASP A 91 0.09 -12.91 20.74
C ASP A 91 -0.09 -14.43 20.79
N GLY A 92 0.15 -15.11 19.67
CA GLY A 92 0.06 -16.57 19.58
C GLY A 92 -1.35 -17.11 19.38
N GLN A 93 -2.37 -16.26 19.19
CA GLN A 93 -3.76 -16.66 19.07
C GLN A 93 -4.43 -16.07 17.84
N VAL A 94 -5.36 -16.82 17.26
CA VAL A 94 -6.28 -16.32 16.22
C VAL A 94 -7.28 -15.39 16.90
N CYS A 95 -7.36 -14.14 16.46
CA CYS A 95 -8.21 -13.11 17.07
C CYS A 95 -9.45 -12.74 16.23
N GLU A 96 -9.54 -13.22 14.99
CA GLU A 96 -10.65 -12.98 14.07
C GLU A 96 -11.09 -14.30 13.42
N PRO A 97 -12.39 -14.53 13.20
CA PRO A 97 -12.84 -15.69 12.44
C PRO A 97 -12.34 -15.60 10.98
N LEU A 98 -11.90 -16.73 10.45
CA LEU A 98 -11.52 -16.81 9.04
C LEU A 98 -12.76 -16.78 8.15
N PRO A 99 -12.75 -16.05 7.03
CA PRO A 99 -13.87 -16.03 6.10
C PRO A 99 -14.07 -17.42 5.48
N SER A 100 -15.34 -17.79 5.29
CA SER A 100 -15.73 -18.97 4.54
C SER A 100 -15.37 -18.86 3.06
N LEU A 101 -15.32 -19.99 2.36
CA LEU A 101 -15.06 -20.01 0.91
C LEU A 101 -16.10 -19.21 0.11
N LEU A 102 -17.35 -19.18 0.57
CA LEU A 102 -18.41 -18.41 -0.08
C LEU A 102 -18.19 -16.90 0.10
N GLU A 103 -17.82 -16.45 1.31
CA GLU A 103 -17.49 -15.06 1.57
C GLU A 103 -16.27 -14.61 0.76
N VAL A 104 -15.21 -15.44 0.71
CA VAL A 104 -14.02 -15.16 -0.11
C VAL A 104 -14.39 -15.04 -1.59
N ARG A 105 -15.21 -15.97 -2.11
CA ARG A 105 -15.68 -15.93 -3.51
C ARG A 105 -16.46 -14.65 -3.80
N ASN A 106 -17.43 -14.31 -2.95
CA ASN A 106 -18.25 -13.11 -3.14
C ASN A 106 -17.40 -11.84 -3.09
N HIS A 107 -16.48 -11.76 -2.12
CA HIS A 107 -15.56 -10.63 -1.99
C HIS A 107 -14.69 -10.43 -3.26
N VAL A 108 -14.17 -11.52 -3.84
CA VAL A 108 -13.42 -11.45 -5.11
C VAL A 108 -14.30 -10.98 -6.26
N GLN A 109 -15.53 -11.51 -6.37
CA GLN A 109 -16.46 -11.11 -7.43
C GLN A 109 -16.85 -9.62 -7.33
N GLU A 110 -17.14 -9.14 -6.12
CA GLU A 110 -17.44 -7.74 -5.85
C GLU A 110 -16.23 -6.85 -6.15
N SER A 111 -15.04 -7.20 -5.65
CA SER A 111 -13.80 -6.44 -5.87
C SER A 111 -13.45 -6.33 -7.36
N LEU A 112 -13.61 -7.41 -8.13
CA LEU A 112 -13.38 -7.40 -9.58
C LEU A 112 -14.46 -6.60 -10.32
N SER A 113 -15.68 -6.55 -9.81
CA SER A 113 -16.76 -5.76 -10.41
C SER A 113 -16.50 -4.26 -10.28
N LEU A 114 -15.94 -3.83 -9.15
CA LEU A 114 -15.55 -2.44 -8.83
C LEU A 114 -14.26 -1.99 -9.52
N LEU A 115 -13.37 -2.91 -9.90
CA LEU A 115 -12.12 -2.53 -10.53
C LEU A 115 -12.38 -1.95 -11.93
N SER A 116 -11.80 -0.77 -12.21
CA SER A 116 -11.94 -0.11 -13.51
C SER A 116 -11.55 -1.06 -14.67
N PRO A 117 -12.29 -1.05 -15.80
CA PRO A 117 -11.95 -1.84 -16.98
C PRO A 117 -10.49 -1.68 -17.43
N ALA A 118 -9.89 -0.49 -17.25
CA ALA A 118 -8.52 -0.20 -17.62
C ALA A 118 -7.50 -1.16 -17.00
N HIS A 119 -7.74 -1.60 -15.76
CA HIS A 119 -6.89 -2.54 -15.03
C HIS A 119 -7.26 -4.01 -15.26
N ARG A 120 -8.44 -4.28 -15.85
CA ARG A 120 -8.98 -5.64 -16.06
C ARG A 120 -8.67 -6.22 -17.44
N HIS A 121 -8.14 -5.43 -18.37
CA HIS A 121 -7.79 -5.92 -19.70
C HIS A 121 -6.78 -7.07 -19.61
N LEU A 122 -7.04 -8.18 -20.31
CA LEU A 122 -6.12 -9.31 -20.37
C LEU A 122 -4.85 -8.99 -21.17
N HIS A 123 -4.95 -8.04 -22.10
CA HIS A 123 -3.86 -7.59 -22.94
C HIS A 123 -3.53 -6.13 -22.61
N ASN A 124 -2.27 -5.87 -22.24
CA ASN A 124 -1.74 -4.56 -21.93
C ASN A 124 -2.62 -3.73 -20.95
N PRO A 125 -2.94 -4.26 -19.75
CA PRO A 125 -3.68 -3.50 -18.75
C PRO A 125 -2.91 -2.26 -18.31
N GLN A 126 -3.62 -1.19 -17.94
CA GLN A 126 -2.98 -0.05 -17.30
C GLN A 126 -2.43 -0.47 -15.92
N PRO A 127 -1.16 -0.14 -15.59
CA PRO A 127 -0.61 -0.43 -14.27
C PRO A 127 -1.47 0.18 -13.17
N TYR A 128 -1.77 -0.61 -12.14
CA TYR A 128 -2.48 -0.11 -10.97
C TYR A 128 -1.53 0.75 -10.13
N PRO A 129 -1.84 2.05 -9.88
CA PRO A 129 -0.92 2.92 -9.17
C PRO A 129 -0.76 2.50 -7.71
N VAL A 130 0.49 2.50 -7.26
CA VAL A 130 0.83 2.36 -5.84
C VAL A 130 1.65 3.57 -5.45
N ALA A 131 1.32 4.17 -4.31
CA ALA A 131 1.98 5.38 -3.82
C ALA A 131 2.42 5.23 -2.36
N MET A 132 3.22 6.17 -1.89
CA MET A 132 3.55 6.34 -0.48
C MET A 132 3.22 7.75 0.01
N THR A 133 2.95 7.89 1.31
CA THR A 133 2.84 9.19 1.96
C THR A 133 4.18 9.93 1.95
N GLU A 134 4.12 11.25 2.06
CA GLU A 134 5.34 12.08 2.14
C GLU A 134 6.25 11.65 3.31
N LYS A 135 5.66 11.31 4.45
CA LYS A 135 6.42 10.89 5.64
C LYS A 135 7.16 9.57 5.42
N LEU A 136 6.52 8.60 4.76
CA LEU A 136 7.17 7.34 4.41
C LEU A 136 8.30 7.55 3.40
N TYR A 137 8.11 8.46 2.44
CA TYR A 137 9.16 8.83 1.49
C TYR A 137 10.36 9.50 2.18
N GLN A 138 10.12 10.42 3.11
CA GLN A 138 11.17 11.09 3.87
C GLN A 138 12.02 10.07 4.65
N LEU A 139 11.37 9.10 5.32
CA LEU A 139 12.09 8.00 5.99
C LEU A 139 12.95 7.20 5.00
N LEU A 140 12.41 6.93 3.81
CA LEU A 140 13.15 6.19 2.79
C LEU A 140 14.40 6.94 2.33
N VAL A 141 14.29 8.25 2.08
CA VAL A 141 15.41 9.10 1.67
C VAL A 141 16.44 9.20 2.79
N GLU A 142 16.00 9.46 4.03
CA GLU A 142 16.89 9.54 5.21
C GLU A 142 17.73 8.28 5.38
N LEU A 143 17.11 7.09 5.30
CA LEU A 143 17.83 5.83 5.44
C LEU A 143 18.74 5.51 4.25
N ARG A 144 18.39 5.97 3.04
CA ARG A 144 19.27 5.84 1.87
C ARG A 144 20.52 6.68 2.05
N GLU A 145 20.38 7.93 2.47
CA GLU A 145 21.50 8.87 2.69
C GLU A 145 22.38 8.43 3.86
N ALA A 146 21.81 7.96 4.96
CA ALA A 146 22.57 7.48 6.12
C ALA A 146 23.35 6.17 5.85
N SER A 147 23.04 5.48 4.75
CA SER A 147 23.68 4.22 4.35
C SER A 147 24.72 4.40 3.23
N GLN A 148 24.99 5.64 2.80
CA GLN A 148 26.07 6.02 1.89
C GLN A 148 27.32 6.45 2.68
#